data_AF-A0A3B9ZUC3-F1
#
_entry.id   AF-A0A3B9ZUC3-F1
#
_cell.length_a   1.000
_cell.length_b   1.000
_cell.length_c   1.000
_cell.angle_alpha   90.00
_cell.angle_beta   90.00
_cell.angle_gamma   90.00
#
_symmetry.space_group_name_H-M   'P 1'
#
loop_
_entity.id
_entity.type
_entity.pdbx_description
1 polymer ?
#
loop_
_entity_poly.entity_id
_entity_poly.type
_entity_poly.pdbx_seq_one_letter_code
_entity_poly.pdbx_strand_id
1 'polypeptide(L)'
;FWHQFAMTAHSPVGLNPAQFKATIVNEQLGTFANNDLVHHDPTGADHELFSEGLRKSLFNYMHGICFDFPLQDWFDFKVPRTTVAPDFIQKAIDENDFESSSPHAKVYWIGGPAIVRYFTKKKKNQTFEMAELTFFNKKGNLSVQLPQVEGKWMFEHLPELSVSSNQSVTFAELGKSFEEQTGNDFILFWNGTSMKHLRENGLLML
;
A
#
# COMPACT_ATOMS: atom_id res chain seq x y z
N PHE A 1 -16.64 13.80 -3.44
CA PHE A 1 -17.65 14.07 -4.48
C PHE A 1 -17.67 12.88 -5.41
N TRP A 2 -18.84 12.42 -5.83
CA TRP A 2 -18.99 11.30 -6.77
C TRP A 2 -19.80 11.79 -7.97
N HIS A 3 -19.40 11.37 -9.16
CA HIS A 3 -20.13 11.63 -10.40
C HIS A 3 -20.24 10.32 -11.18
N GLN A 4 -21.19 10.28 -12.12
CA GLN A 4 -21.32 9.14 -13.00
C GLN A 4 -20.06 9.04 -13.87
N PHE A 5 -19.60 7.82 -14.12
CA PHE A 5 -18.43 7.59 -14.94
C PHE A 5 -18.68 8.09 -16.39
N ALA A 6 -17.74 8.87 -16.90
CA ALA A 6 -17.74 9.35 -18.29
C ALA A 6 -16.42 8.91 -18.95
N MET A 7 -16.52 8.21 -20.07
CA MET A 7 -15.35 7.80 -20.85
C MET A 7 -14.94 8.94 -21.75
N THR A 8 -13.74 9.49 -21.56
CA THR A 8 -13.25 10.57 -22.42
C THR A 8 -12.27 10.08 -23.47
N ALA A 9 -12.37 10.56 -24.71
CA ALA A 9 -11.66 10.06 -25.88
C ALA A 9 -10.13 10.04 -25.75
N HIS A 10 -9.57 11.01 -25.02
CA HIS A 10 -8.12 11.17 -24.86
C HIS A 10 -7.58 10.59 -23.54
N SER A 11 -8.44 10.05 -22.68
CA SER A 11 -8.00 9.39 -21.44
C SER A 11 -7.47 7.98 -21.71
N PRO A 12 -6.70 7.38 -20.78
CA PRO A 12 -6.27 5.99 -20.91
C PRO A 12 -7.44 5.02 -21.17
N VAL A 13 -8.60 5.28 -20.57
CA VAL A 13 -9.81 4.46 -20.76
C VAL A 13 -10.48 4.69 -22.12
N GLY A 14 -10.44 5.89 -22.69
CA GLY A 14 -10.88 6.12 -24.07
C GLY A 14 -9.93 5.56 -25.13
N LEU A 15 -8.62 5.59 -24.86
CA LEU A 15 -7.59 5.06 -25.77
C LEU A 15 -7.51 3.53 -25.75
N ASN A 16 -7.72 2.90 -24.59
CA ASN A 16 -7.62 1.46 -24.40
C ASN A 16 -8.79 0.89 -23.56
N PRO A 17 -10.05 1.03 -24.00
CA PRO A 17 -11.23 0.69 -23.19
C PRO A 17 -11.27 -0.78 -22.74
N ALA A 18 -10.71 -1.69 -23.54
CA ALA A 18 -10.63 -3.11 -23.24
C ALA A 18 -9.82 -3.42 -21.96
N GLN A 19 -8.78 -2.63 -21.62
CA GLN A 19 -8.02 -2.81 -20.38
C GLN A 19 -8.88 -2.53 -19.13
N PHE A 20 -9.91 -1.70 -19.29
CA PHE A 20 -10.84 -1.30 -18.26
C PHE A 20 -12.18 -2.05 -18.37
N LYS A 21 -12.24 -3.11 -19.18
CA LYS A 21 -13.44 -3.92 -19.41
C LYS A 21 -14.63 -3.11 -19.92
N ALA A 22 -14.39 -2.02 -20.65
CA ALA A 22 -15.42 -1.21 -21.29
C ALA A 22 -15.30 -1.31 -22.83
N THR A 23 -16.35 -0.94 -23.54
CA THR A 23 -16.38 -0.90 -25.01
C THR A 23 -16.99 0.41 -25.49
N ILE A 24 -16.38 1.03 -26.49
CA ILE A 24 -16.94 2.24 -27.13
C ILE A 24 -18.08 1.82 -28.06
N VAL A 25 -19.21 2.53 -27.98
CA VAL A 25 -20.39 2.27 -28.81
C VAL A 25 -20.35 3.12 -30.08
N ASN A 26 -19.82 4.35 -30.01
CA ASN A 26 -19.69 5.25 -31.14
C ASN A 26 -18.24 5.39 -31.61
N GLU A 27 -17.81 4.55 -32.54
CA GLU A 27 -16.45 4.64 -33.14
C GLU A 27 -16.26 5.90 -34.01
N GLN A 28 -17.33 6.60 -34.37
CA GLN A 28 -17.23 7.82 -35.18
C GLN A 28 -16.77 9.01 -34.32
N LEU A 29 -15.51 9.40 -34.51
CA LEU A 29 -15.00 10.72 -34.12
C LEU A 29 -15.85 11.79 -34.81
N GLY A 30 -16.74 12.45 -34.06
CA GLY A 30 -17.45 13.60 -34.59
C GLY A 30 -16.51 14.79 -34.84
N THR A 31 -17.01 15.81 -35.52
CA THR A 31 -16.17 16.86 -36.12
C THR A 31 -15.68 17.95 -35.14
N PHE A 32 -16.29 18.12 -33.96
CA PHE A 32 -15.89 19.10 -32.95
C PHE A 32 -16.43 18.74 -31.54
N ALA A 33 -15.63 18.96 -30.48
CA ALA A 33 -15.98 18.76 -29.06
C ALA A 33 -16.46 17.36 -28.62
N ASN A 34 -16.03 16.29 -29.30
CA ASN A 34 -16.34 14.90 -28.93
C ASN A 34 -15.39 14.34 -27.88
N ASN A 35 -15.32 15.02 -26.73
CA ASN A 35 -14.50 14.56 -25.63
C ASN A 35 -15.10 13.33 -24.95
N ASP A 36 -16.43 13.19 -24.93
CA ASP A 36 -17.11 12.07 -24.28
C ASP A 36 -17.49 10.99 -25.30
N LEU A 37 -17.15 9.76 -24.98
CA LEU A 37 -17.46 8.56 -25.76
C LEU A 37 -18.62 7.83 -25.10
N VAL A 38 -19.60 7.46 -25.92
CA VAL A 38 -20.65 6.55 -25.49
C VAL A 38 -19.99 5.20 -25.28
N HIS A 39 -20.16 4.64 -24.10
CA HIS A 39 -19.56 3.37 -23.74
C HIS A 39 -20.63 2.41 -23.24
N HIS A 40 -20.32 1.13 -23.41
CA HIS A 40 -21.05 0.03 -22.82
C HIS A 40 -20.12 -0.66 -21.82
N ASP A 41 -20.69 -1.13 -20.72
CA ASP A 41 -20.00 -1.89 -19.68
C ASP A 41 -20.51 -3.34 -19.71
N PRO A 42 -19.82 -4.24 -20.43
CA PRO A 42 -20.17 -5.66 -20.49
C PRO A 42 -20.23 -6.36 -19.14
N THR A 43 -19.64 -5.79 -18.07
CA THR A 43 -19.64 -6.40 -16.73
C THR A 43 -20.91 -6.12 -15.94
N GLY A 44 -21.82 -5.29 -16.46
CA GLY A 44 -23.23 -5.30 -16.07
C GLY A 44 -23.66 -4.25 -15.05
N ALA A 45 -23.01 -3.09 -15.00
CA ALA A 45 -23.54 -1.95 -14.25
C ALA A 45 -24.59 -1.19 -15.10
N ASP A 46 -25.81 -1.06 -14.57
CA ASP A 46 -26.78 -0.08 -15.08
C ASP A 46 -26.41 1.30 -14.53
N HIS A 47 -25.60 2.03 -15.30
CA HIS A 47 -25.07 3.33 -14.88
C HIS A 47 -26.17 4.37 -14.68
N GLU A 48 -27.28 4.29 -15.44
CA GLU A 48 -28.36 5.28 -15.36
C GLU A 48 -29.10 5.20 -14.02
N LEU A 49 -29.20 4.01 -13.44
CA LEU A 49 -29.83 3.75 -12.14
C LEU A 49 -29.27 4.64 -11.01
N PHE A 50 -28.00 5.05 -11.09
CA PHE A 50 -27.32 5.84 -10.06
C PHE A 50 -27.39 7.35 -10.27
N SER A 51 -27.85 7.81 -11.44
CA SER A 51 -27.72 9.21 -11.89
C SER A 51 -28.35 10.21 -10.93
N GLU A 52 -29.61 9.99 -10.52
CA GLU A 52 -30.32 10.92 -9.64
C GLU A 52 -29.73 10.97 -8.23
N GLY A 53 -29.32 9.82 -7.68
CA GLY A 53 -28.66 9.77 -6.38
C GLY A 53 -27.31 10.50 -6.40
N LEU A 54 -26.55 10.35 -7.48
CA LEU A 54 -25.28 11.06 -7.68
C LEU A 54 -25.50 12.58 -7.82
N ARG A 55 -26.51 13.00 -8.61
CA ARG A 55 -26.89 14.42 -8.75
C ARG A 55 -27.29 15.04 -7.41
N LYS A 56 -28.11 14.33 -6.63
CA LYS A 56 -28.51 14.73 -5.26
C LYS A 56 -27.29 14.81 -4.33
N SER A 57 -26.38 13.85 -4.41
CA SER A 57 -25.13 13.82 -3.62
C SER A 57 -24.22 15.00 -3.89
N LEU A 58 -24.05 15.36 -5.17
CA LEU A 58 -23.23 16.49 -5.57
C LEU A 58 -23.81 17.81 -5.05
N PHE A 59 -25.13 18.01 -5.22
CA PHE A 59 -25.82 19.20 -4.71
C PHE A 59 -25.64 19.33 -3.18
N ASN A 60 -25.93 18.27 -2.43
CA ASN A 60 -25.82 18.28 -0.97
C ASN A 60 -24.38 18.52 -0.51
N TYR A 61 -23.39 17.90 -1.17
CA TYR A 61 -21.97 18.12 -0.90
C TYR A 61 -21.56 19.58 -1.12
N MET A 62 -21.97 20.19 -2.24
CA MET A 62 -21.67 21.59 -2.56
C MET A 62 -22.26 22.57 -1.52
N HIS A 63 -23.39 22.22 -0.91
CA HIS A 63 -24.05 23.02 0.12
C HIS A 63 -23.68 22.64 1.56
N GLY A 64 -22.84 21.62 1.76
CA GLY A 64 -22.42 21.19 3.10
C GLY A 64 -23.53 20.58 3.95
N ILE A 65 -24.52 19.93 3.33
CA ILE A 65 -25.71 19.39 4.01
C ILE A 65 -25.86 17.88 3.81
N CYS A 66 -26.68 17.25 4.66
CA CYS A 66 -27.13 15.85 4.54
C CYS A 66 -26.02 14.79 4.59
N PHE A 67 -24.87 15.07 5.19
CA PHE A 67 -23.78 14.08 5.34
C PHE A 67 -24.13 12.90 6.26
N ASP A 68 -25.15 13.09 7.09
CA ASP A 68 -25.71 12.14 8.04
C ASP A 68 -26.85 11.29 7.44
N PHE A 69 -27.28 11.60 6.21
CA PHE A 69 -28.36 10.86 5.57
C PHE A 69 -27.92 9.43 5.24
N PRO A 70 -28.71 8.42 5.62
CA PRO A 70 -28.36 7.05 5.36
C PRO A 70 -28.52 6.72 3.86
N LEU A 71 -27.73 5.76 3.35
CA LEU A 71 -27.57 5.52 1.91
C LEU A 71 -28.90 5.25 1.16
N GLN A 72 -29.87 4.62 1.83
CA GLN A 72 -31.19 4.35 1.26
C GLN A 72 -32.00 5.60 0.91
N ASP A 73 -31.70 6.76 1.50
CA ASP A 73 -32.42 8.00 1.21
C ASP A 73 -31.86 8.71 -0.04
N TRP A 74 -30.77 8.20 -0.61
CA TRP A 74 -30.13 8.73 -1.81
C TRP A 74 -30.60 8.06 -3.09
N PHE A 75 -31.19 6.87 -3.01
CA PHE A 75 -31.53 6.04 -4.17
C PHE A 75 -32.94 5.48 -4.06
N ASP A 76 -33.68 5.47 -5.17
CA ASP A 76 -35.05 4.94 -5.22
C ASP A 76 -35.13 3.41 -5.40
N PHE A 77 -33.99 2.72 -5.24
CA PHE A 77 -33.89 1.27 -5.32
C PHE A 77 -33.35 0.68 -4.01
N LYS A 78 -33.52 -0.63 -3.84
CA LYS A 78 -33.07 -1.33 -2.63
C LYS A 78 -31.54 -1.32 -2.54
N VAL A 79 -31.02 -0.57 -1.59
CA VAL A 79 -29.59 -0.54 -1.26
C VAL A 79 -29.19 -1.80 -0.46
N PRO A 80 -28.12 -2.51 -0.82
CA PRO A 80 -27.58 -3.62 -0.03
C PRO A 80 -27.14 -3.19 1.37
N ARG A 81 -27.14 -4.12 2.33
CA ARG A 81 -26.64 -3.84 3.68
C ARG A 81 -25.12 -3.67 3.66
N THR A 82 -24.62 -2.71 4.44
CA THR A 82 -23.19 -2.53 4.68
C THR A 82 -22.58 -3.80 5.27
N THR A 83 -21.52 -4.30 4.63
CA THR A 83 -20.81 -5.54 5.05
C THR A 83 -19.53 -5.25 5.85
N VAL A 84 -19.10 -3.99 5.90
CA VAL A 84 -17.91 -3.54 6.61
C VAL A 84 -18.28 -2.91 7.96
N ALA A 85 -17.36 -2.97 8.92
CA ALA A 85 -17.55 -2.36 10.23
C ALA A 85 -17.56 -0.81 10.13
N PRO A 86 -18.29 -0.09 11.01
CA PRO A 86 -18.33 1.37 10.99
C PRO A 86 -16.96 2.04 11.20
N ASP A 87 -16.05 1.35 11.90
CA ASP A 87 -14.69 1.79 12.18
C ASP A 87 -13.66 1.26 11.18
N PHE A 88 -14.09 0.65 10.07
CA PHE A 88 -13.20 0.00 9.09
C PHE A 88 -12.13 0.97 8.55
N ILE A 89 -12.53 2.18 8.15
CA ILE A 89 -11.59 3.18 7.62
C ILE A 89 -10.64 3.66 8.71
N GLN A 90 -11.18 3.93 9.91
CA GLN A 90 -10.37 4.39 11.05
C GLN A 90 -9.31 3.34 11.41
N LYS A 91 -9.71 2.07 11.53
CA LYS A 91 -8.78 0.95 11.73
C LYS A 91 -7.75 0.85 10.61
N ALA A 92 -8.16 0.96 9.34
CA ALA A 92 -7.21 0.91 8.23
C ALA A 92 -6.19 2.05 8.26
N ILE A 93 -6.56 3.23 8.76
CA ILE A 93 -5.63 4.36 8.97
C ILE A 93 -4.74 4.09 10.18
N ASP A 94 -5.30 3.67 11.30
CA ASP A 94 -4.58 3.43 12.55
C ASP A 94 -3.64 2.21 12.46
N GLU A 95 -4.00 1.20 11.69
CA GLU A 95 -3.18 0.02 11.40
C GLU A 95 -2.10 0.30 10.37
N ASN A 96 -2.25 1.37 9.57
CA ASN A 96 -1.19 1.86 8.71
C ASN A 96 -0.17 2.65 9.54
N ASP A 97 0.68 1.90 10.25
CA ASP A 97 2.05 2.32 10.63
C ASP A 97 2.93 2.48 9.35
N PHE A 98 2.33 2.90 8.23
CA PHE A 98 3.06 3.24 7.02
C PHE A 98 3.71 4.59 7.29
N GLU A 99 4.90 4.56 7.89
CA GLU A 99 5.83 5.66 7.73
C GLU A 99 6.11 5.75 6.23
N SER A 100 5.54 6.76 5.56
CA SER A 100 5.97 7.11 4.22
C SER A 100 7.41 7.59 4.34
N SER A 101 8.35 6.66 4.20
CA SER A 101 9.77 6.94 4.27
C SER A 101 10.08 7.93 3.15
N SER A 102 10.48 9.15 3.49
CA SER A 102 11.10 10.01 2.49
C SER A 102 12.28 9.22 1.89
N PRO A 103 12.42 9.11 0.56
CA PRO A 103 13.53 8.40 -0.06
C PRO A 103 14.91 8.89 0.41
N HIS A 104 14.97 10.15 0.86
CA HIS A 104 16.17 10.81 1.37
C HIS A 104 16.38 10.67 2.88
N ALA A 105 15.43 10.09 3.60
CA ALA A 105 15.58 9.86 5.03
C ALA A 105 16.76 8.92 5.28
N LYS A 106 17.57 9.24 6.29
CA LYS A 106 18.75 8.48 6.66
C LYS A 106 18.37 7.39 7.64
N VAL A 107 18.89 6.19 7.42
CA VAL A 107 18.64 5.03 8.28
C VAL A 107 19.83 4.82 9.21
N TYR A 108 19.56 4.69 10.50
CA TYR A 108 20.58 4.53 11.53
C TYR A 108 20.25 3.38 12.49
N TRP A 109 21.25 2.62 12.89
CA TRP A 109 21.19 1.63 13.96
C TRP A 109 21.94 2.15 15.18
N ILE A 110 21.23 2.32 16.30
CA ILE A 110 21.82 2.79 17.57
C ILE A 110 22.14 1.65 18.55
N GLY A 111 21.79 0.41 18.19
CA GLY A 111 22.04 -0.76 19.03
C GLY A 111 23.47 -1.30 18.92
N GLY A 112 23.76 -2.33 19.72
CA GLY A 112 25.04 -3.03 19.67
C GLY A 112 25.21 -3.90 18.42
N PRO A 113 26.38 -4.54 18.26
CA PRO A 113 26.61 -5.51 17.20
C PRO A 113 25.67 -6.70 17.34
N ALA A 114 25.28 -7.27 16.20
CA ALA A 114 24.48 -8.48 16.14
C ALA A 114 25.36 -9.73 16.06
N ILE A 115 24.78 -10.88 16.41
CA ILE A 115 25.27 -12.20 16.02
C ILE A 115 24.17 -12.87 15.18
N VAL A 116 24.56 -13.53 14.10
CA VAL A 116 23.65 -14.29 13.23
C VAL A 116 23.77 -15.79 13.47
N ARG A 117 22.62 -16.47 13.54
CA ARG A 117 22.52 -17.95 13.56
C ARG A 117 21.57 -18.42 12.47
N TYR A 118 22.03 -19.35 11.62
CA TYR A 118 21.20 -19.96 10.59
C TYR A 118 20.55 -21.26 11.10
N PHE A 119 19.29 -21.47 10.75
CA PHE A 119 18.55 -22.67 11.14
C PHE A 119 17.42 -22.99 10.14
N THR A 120 16.96 -24.24 10.15
CA THR A 120 15.82 -24.66 9.33
C THR A 120 14.58 -24.85 10.18
N LYS A 121 13.47 -24.22 9.78
CA LYS A 121 12.16 -24.37 10.42
C LYS A 121 11.28 -25.29 9.57
N LYS A 122 10.70 -26.34 10.18
CA LYS A 122 9.71 -27.19 9.51
C LYS A 122 8.30 -26.75 9.88
N LYS A 123 7.47 -26.43 8.90
CA LYS A 123 6.04 -26.10 9.09
C LYS A 123 5.23 -26.72 7.96
N LYS A 124 4.20 -27.52 8.28
CA LYS A 124 3.28 -28.15 7.32
C LYS A 124 4.00 -28.85 6.13
N ASN A 125 4.98 -29.69 6.43
CA ASN A 125 5.79 -30.42 5.43
C ASN A 125 6.69 -29.56 4.53
N GLN A 126 6.80 -28.26 4.78
CA GLN A 126 7.74 -27.36 4.10
C GLN A 126 8.88 -26.99 5.05
N THR A 127 10.09 -26.88 4.49
CA THR A 127 11.31 -26.44 5.17
C THR A 127 11.61 -25.01 4.77
N PHE A 128 11.80 -24.15 5.77
CA PHE A 128 12.16 -22.74 5.59
C PHE A 128 13.56 -22.53 6.14
N GLU A 129 14.45 -21.98 5.32
CA GLU A 129 15.77 -21.52 5.76
C GLU A 129 15.65 -20.15 6.41
N MET A 130 16.12 -20.04 7.65
CA MET A 130 15.93 -18.87 8.49
C MET A 130 17.27 -18.41 9.04
N ALA A 131 17.38 -17.11 9.28
CA ALA A 131 18.43 -16.47 10.04
C ALA A 131 17.83 -15.83 11.30
N GLU A 132 18.51 -15.96 12.42
CA GLU A 132 18.18 -15.27 13.66
C GLU A 132 19.30 -14.29 13.98
N LEU A 133 18.97 -13.01 14.05
CA LEU A 133 19.88 -11.95 14.48
C LEU A 133 19.62 -11.66 15.96
N THR A 134 20.65 -11.78 16.78
CA THR A 134 20.57 -11.50 18.22
C THR A 134 21.47 -10.32 18.58
N PHE A 135 20.89 -9.34 19.28
CA PHE A 135 21.53 -8.12 19.73
C PHE A 135 21.59 -8.14 21.26
N PHE A 136 22.78 -7.91 21.81
CA PHE A 136 23.00 -7.90 23.25
C PHE A 136 22.92 -6.48 23.81
N ASN A 137 22.13 -6.33 24.86
CA ASN A 137 21.76 -5.06 25.45
C ASN A 137 21.55 -5.26 26.96
N LYS A 138 21.82 -4.22 27.75
CA LYS A 138 21.78 -4.29 29.23
C LYS A 138 20.40 -4.64 29.80
N LYS A 139 19.33 -4.40 29.04
CA LYS A 139 17.93 -4.62 29.43
C LYS A 139 17.36 -5.99 29.00
N GLY A 140 18.15 -6.80 28.27
CA GLY A 140 17.76 -8.13 27.82
C GLY A 140 17.73 -8.25 26.29
N ASN A 141 18.29 -9.37 25.81
CA ASN A 141 18.61 -9.60 24.40
C ASN A 141 17.40 -9.42 23.47
N LEU A 142 17.61 -8.71 22.36
CA LEU A 142 16.68 -8.66 21.24
C LEU A 142 17.04 -9.75 20.24
N SER A 143 16.06 -10.56 19.83
CA SER A 143 16.25 -11.56 18.77
C SER A 143 15.16 -11.41 17.71
N VAL A 144 15.56 -11.30 16.45
CA VAL A 144 14.64 -11.22 15.30
C VAL A 144 14.94 -12.35 14.31
N GLN A 145 13.88 -12.95 13.76
CA GLN A 145 13.99 -14.03 12.80
C GLN A 145 13.56 -13.55 11.42
N LEU A 146 14.38 -13.83 10.41
CA LEU A 146 14.17 -13.46 9.01
C LEU A 146 14.40 -14.69 8.13
N PRO A 147 13.83 -14.75 6.92
CA PRO A 147 14.33 -15.64 5.87
C PRO A 147 15.85 -15.51 5.74
N GLN A 148 16.53 -16.63 5.48
CA GLN A 148 18.01 -16.67 5.50
C GLN A 148 18.66 -15.60 4.61
N VAL A 149 18.13 -15.37 3.41
CA VAL A 149 18.65 -14.39 2.45
C VAL A 149 18.53 -12.96 3.02
N GLU A 150 17.37 -12.60 3.54
CA GLU A 150 17.09 -11.27 4.11
C GLU A 150 17.88 -11.03 5.40
N GLY A 151 17.98 -12.04 6.27
CA GLY A 151 18.73 -11.92 7.52
C GLY A 151 20.25 -11.84 7.30
N LYS A 152 20.77 -12.53 6.27
CA LYS A 152 22.16 -12.37 5.86
C LYS A 152 22.43 -10.95 5.37
N TRP A 153 21.59 -10.44 4.47
CA TRP A 153 21.70 -9.07 3.97
C TRP A 153 21.67 -8.05 5.11
N MET A 154 20.71 -8.18 6.04
CA MET A 154 20.59 -7.25 7.16
C MET A 154 21.82 -7.29 8.07
N PHE A 155 22.37 -8.47 8.34
CA PHE A 155 23.58 -8.63 9.14
C PHE A 155 24.80 -7.98 8.50
N GLU A 156 24.94 -8.08 7.17
CA GLU A 156 26.07 -7.50 6.41
C GLU A 156 26.00 -5.96 6.35
N HIS A 157 24.80 -5.38 6.26
CA HIS A 157 24.61 -3.92 6.17
C HIS A 157 24.47 -3.21 7.53
N LEU A 158 24.18 -3.96 8.60
CA LEU A 158 24.05 -3.39 9.95
C LEU A 158 25.25 -2.51 10.40
N PRO A 159 26.52 -2.88 10.14
CA PRO A 159 27.67 -2.05 10.51
C PRO A 159 27.71 -0.70 9.81
N GLU A 160 27.22 -0.63 8.56
CA GLU A 160 27.16 0.61 7.77
C GLU A 160 26.10 1.56 8.32
N LEU A 161 25.00 1.01 8.84
CA LEU A 161 23.92 1.74 9.49
C LEU A 161 24.28 2.21 10.91
N SER A 162 25.34 1.66 11.52
CA SER A 162 25.72 2.02 12.89
C SER A 162 25.99 3.52 13.03
N VAL A 163 25.56 4.14 14.13
CA VAL A 163 25.93 5.54 14.46
C VAL A 163 27.43 5.78 14.62
N SER A 164 28.22 4.73 14.81
CA SER A 164 29.68 4.79 14.82
C SER A 164 30.29 4.80 13.41
N SER A 165 29.49 4.57 12.38
CA SER A 165 29.91 4.63 10.98
C SER A 165 30.05 6.10 10.55
N ASN A 166 31.06 6.37 9.70
CA ASN A 166 31.18 7.66 9.03
C ASN A 166 30.29 7.76 7.77
N GLN A 167 29.55 6.70 7.44
CA GLN A 167 28.64 6.66 6.31
C GLN A 167 27.22 7.02 6.76
N SER A 168 26.46 7.62 5.86
CA SER A 168 25.02 7.78 6.04
C SER A 168 24.31 7.16 4.85
N VAL A 169 23.52 6.12 5.12
CA VAL A 169 22.75 5.40 4.10
C VAL A 169 21.34 5.96 4.08
N THR A 170 20.85 6.33 2.91
CA THR A 170 19.46 6.76 2.72
C THR A 170 18.51 5.58 2.56
N PHE A 171 17.22 5.79 2.83
CA PHE A 171 16.20 4.79 2.66
C PHE A 171 16.14 4.24 1.22
N ALA A 172 16.32 5.11 0.23
CA ALA A 172 16.37 4.71 -1.18
C ALA A 172 17.59 3.84 -1.51
N GLU A 173 18.78 4.20 -1.01
CA GLU A 173 20.00 3.40 -1.20
C GLU A 173 19.89 2.04 -0.53
N LEU A 174 19.36 2.02 0.70
CA LEU A 174 19.14 0.79 1.45
C LEU A 174 18.17 -0.14 0.72
N GLY A 175 17.05 0.41 0.22
CA GLY A 175 16.06 -0.35 -0.52
C GLY A 175 16.59 -0.91 -1.84
N LYS A 176 17.33 -0.10 -2.59
CA LYS A 176 18.00 -0.55 -3.82
C LYS A 176 18.98 -1.69 -3.54
N SER A 177 19.81 -1.56 -2.51
CA SER A 177 20.75 -2.63 -2.12
C SER A 177 20.02 -3.92 -1.75
N PHE A 178 18.90 -3.82 -1.03
CA PHE A 178 18.08 -4.97 -0.66
C PHE A 178 17.52 -5.69 -1.89
N GLU A 179 16.88 -4.94 -2.80
CA GLU A 179 16.24 -5.51 -3.99
C GLU A 179 17.26 -6.15 -4.93
N GLU A 180 18.43 -5.52 -5.13
CA GLU A 180 19.50 -6.04 -5.99
C GLU A 180 20.13 -7.34 -5.44
N GLN A 181 20.29 -7.46 -4.12
CA GLN A 181 20.97 -8.61 -3.50
C GLN A 181 20.03 -9.76 -3.14
N THR A 182 18.77 -9.47 -2.85
CA THR A 182 17.79 -10.47 -2.39
C THR A 182 16.77 -10.86 -3.46
N GLY A 183 16.48 -9.97 -4.41
CA GLY A 183 15.40 -10.13 -5.37
C GLY A 183 13.98 -9.97 -4.79
N ASN A 184 13.86 -9.56 -3.52
CA ASN A 184 12.59 -9.38 -2.82
C ASN A 184 12.19 -7.90 -2.75
N ASP A 185 10.90 -7.64 -2.55
CA ASP A 185 10.35 -6.29 -2.38
C ASP A 185 10.80 -5.67 -1.04
N PHE A 186 11.51 -4.54 -1.11
CA PHE A 186 12.04 -3.89 0.09
C PHE A 186 10.95 -3.34 1.00
N ILE A 187 9.86 -2.82 0.45
CA ILE A 187 8.77 -2.23 1.23
C ILE A 187 8.04 -3.30 2.04
N LEU A 188 7.85 -4.49 1.48
CA LEU A 188 7.29 -5.64 2.18
C LEU A 188 8.20 -6.10 3.32
N PHE A 189 9.51 -6.19 3.07
CA PHE A 189 10.51 -6.51 4.10
C PHE A 189 10.52 -5.45 5.22
N TRP A 190 10.60 -4.17 4.85
CA TRP A 190 10.68 -3.04 5.78
C TRP A 190 9.45 -2.94 6.68
N ASN A 191 8.27 -3.24 6.15
CA ASN A 191 7.03 -3.27 6.92
C ASN A 191 6.77 -4.60 7.64
N GLY A 192 7.69 -5.56 7.53
CA GLY A 192 7.62 -6.83 8.23
C GLY A 192 7.73 -6.69 9.74
N THR A 193 7.15 -7.66 10.45
CA THR A 193 7.16 -7.71 11.94
C THR A 193 8.57 -7.65 12.53
N SER A 194 9.53 -8.34 11.93
CA SER A 194 10.92 -8.32 12.37
C SER A 194 11.55 -6.92 12.27
N MET A 195 11.24 -6.16 11.22
CA MET A 195 11.73 -4.79 11.04
C MET A 195 11.03 -3.81 11.97
N LYS A 196 9.73 -4.00 12.24
CA LYS A 196 9.02 -3.24 13.28
C LYS A 196 9.69 -3.43 14.65
N HIS A 197 10.03 -4.66 15.03
CA HIS A 197 10.76 -4.93 16.27
C HIS A 197 12.16 -4.28 16.30
N LEU A 198 12.87 -4.23 15.17
CA LEU A 198 14.13 -3.49 15.10
C LEU A 198 13.92 -1.98 15.28
N ARG A 199 12.88 -1.39 14.69
CA ARG A 199 12.55 0.04 14.86
C ARG A 199 12.22 0.39 16.31
N GLU A 200 11.40 -0.43 16.96
CA GLU A 200 11.08 -0.29 18.38
C GLU A 200 12.31 -0.40 19.31
N ASN A 201 13.41 -0.97 18.83
CA ASN A 201 14.61 -1.24 19.63
C ASN A 201 15.89 -0.55 19.12
N GLY A 202 15.78 0.43 18.22
CA GLY A 202 16.90 1.30 17.86
C GLY A 202 17.24 1.41 16.37
N LEU A 203 16.41 0.89 15.46
CA LEU A 203 16.51 1.23 14.04
C LEU A 203 15.72 2.52 13.78
N LEU A 204 16.42 3.60 13.50
CA LEU A 204 15.86 4.93 13.34
C LEU A 204 15.87 5.36 11.88
N MET A 205 14.89 6.19 11.52
CA MET A 205 14.83 6.88 10.24
C MET A 205 14.70 8.39 10.52
N LEU A 206 15.57 9.21 9.91
CA LEU A 206 15.69 10.65 10.19
C LEU A 206 15.77 11.51 8.91
#